data_AF-A0A0E3PXK7-F1
#
_entry.id   AF-A0A0E3PXK7-F1
#
_cell.length_a   1.000
_cell.length_b   1.000
_cell.length_c   1.000
_cell.angle_alpha   90.00
_cell.angle_beta   90.00
_cell.angle_gamma   90.00
#
_symmetry.space_group_name_H-M   'P 1'
#
loop_
_entity.id
_entity.type
_entity.pdbx_description
1 polymer ?
#
loop_
_entity_poly.entity_id
_entity_poly.type
_entity_poly.pdbx_seq_one_letter_code
_entity_poly.pdbx_strand_id
1 'polypeptide(L)'
;MVNAVVHADYSQKGAPIRISFFDDRIEIENPGILLPGLTVEDMLQGVSKLRNRVIARVFRELDLIEQWGSGVSRMFKEAEVLGLPEPEIVEVGMRVRFIVYLAESIAVETTGLVTGEGKLQPELRPELRPELQPELRLESLLAAKVLVLLMKNDAGKAELASGLGHKTISGELKKQIKRLLELGFIEMTIPDKPRSSKQKYRLTAKGKAFLDKEAEGGEE
;
A
#
# COMPACT_ATOMS: atom_id res chain seq x y z
N MET A 1 -10.51 7.98 -9.93
CA MET A 1 -10.06 9.27 -9.35
C MET A 1 -11.20 10.25 -9.07
N VAL A 2 -12.02 10.64 -10.06
CA VAL A 2 -13.12 11.62 -9.87
C VAL A 2 -14.07 11.25 -8.71
N ASN A 3 -14.43 9.97 -8.61
CA ASN A 3 -15.26 9.45 -7.51
C ASN A 3 -14.66 9.77 -6.13
N ALA A 4 -13.34 9.62 -5.96
CA ALA A 4 -12.68 9.94 -4.70
C ALA A 4 -12.83 11.43 -4.34
N VAL A 5 -12.62 12.33 -5.31
CA VAL A 5 -12.74 13.78 -5.10
C VAL A 5 -14.16 14.20 -4.72
N VAL A 6 -15.17 13.59 -5.34
CA VAL A 6 -16.58 13.89 -5.07
C VAL A 6 -17.03 13.41 -3.70
N HIS A 7 -16.48 12.30 -3.21
CA HIS A 7 -16.93 11.66 -1.97
C HIS A 7 -16.03 11.92 -0.75
N ALA A 8 -14.89 12.58 -0.94
CA ALA A 8 -13.94 12.91 0.12
C ALA A 8 -14.55 13.75 1.26
N ASP A 9 -14.19 13.42 2.49
CA ASP A 9 -14.52 14.21 3.67
C ASP A 9 -13.51 15.34 3.90
N TYR A 10 -13.73 16.47 3.22
CA TYR A 10 -12.89 17.66 3.34
C TYR A 10 -12.98 18.37 4.70
N SER A 11 -13.83 17.92 5.62
CA SER A 11 -13.85 18.45 7.00
C SER A 11 -12.64 17.97 7.82
N GLN A 12 -12.04 16.85 7.42
CA GLN A 12 -10.85 16.29 8.06
C GLN A 12 -9.58 17.00 7.59
N LYS A 13 -9.19 18.06 8.30
CA LYS A 13 -7.96 18.82 8.00
C LYS A 13 -6.73 17.91 8.04
N GLY A 14 -5.85 18.04 7.02
CA GLY A 14 -4.62 17.26 6.92
C GLY A 14 -4.82 15.82 6.45
N ALA A 15 -6.03 15.41 6.05
CA ALA A 15 -6.29 14.10 5.48
C ALA A 15 -6.48 14.19 3.95
N PRO A 16 -5.41 14.08 3.15
CA PRO A 16 -5.54 14.09 1.70
C PRO A 16 -6.13 12.78 1.18
N ILE A 17 -6.67 12.83 -0.03
CA ILE A 17 -6.88 11.64 -0.85
C ILE A 17 -5.49 11.10 -1.20
N ARG A 18 -5.22 9.84 -0.87
CA ARG A 18 -3.93 9.20 -1.11
C ARG A 18 -4.07 8.17 -2.21
N ILE A 19 -3.20 8.23 -3.21
CA ILE A 19 -3.08 7.19 -4.23
C ILE A 19 -1.73 6.52 -4.01
N SER A 20 -1.76 5.22 -3.72
CA SER A 20 -0.57 4.42 -3.47
C SER A 20 -0.44 3.38 -4.57
N PHE A 21 0.72 3.36 -5.21
CA PHE A 21 1.06 2.38 -6.22
C PHE A 21 1.89 1.29 -5.58
N PHE A 22 1.50 0.04 -5.79
CA PHE A 22 2.22 -1.14 -5.38
C PHE A 22 2.52 -1.99 -6.60
N ASP A 23 3.45 -2.93 -6.44
CA ASP A 23 3.84 -3.84 -7.52
C ASP A 23 2.65 -4.58 -8.12
N ASP A 24 1.64 -4.94 -7.32
CA ASP A 24 0.50 -5.76 -7.74
C ASP A 24 -0.86 -5.05 -7.71
N ARG A 25 -0.91 -3.79 -7.27
CA ARG A 25 -2.19 -3.06 -7.12
C ARG A 25 -2.03 -1.55 -6.99
N ILE A 26 -3.12 -0.84 -7.22
CA ILE A 26 -3.27 0.58 -6.95
C ILE A 26 -4.31 0.73 -5.85
N GLU A 27 -3.96 1.43 -4.78
CA GLU A 27 -4.87 1.76 -3.68
C GLU A 27 -5.22 3.24 -3.72
N ILE A 28 -6.51 3.56 -3.73
CA ILE A 28 -7.05 4.91 -3.61
C ILE A 28 -7.72 5.02 -2.25
N GLU A 29 -7.11 5.76 -1.33
CA GLU A 29 -7.60 5.98 0.03
C GLU A 29 -8.20 7.38 0.15
N ASN A 30 -9.47 7.43 0.53
CA ASN A 30 -10.26 8.65 0.63
C ASN A 30 -10.57 8.97 2.11
N PRO A 31 -10.35 10.21 2.59
CA PRO A 31 -10.81 10.61 3.93
C PRO A 31 -12.33 10.46 4.07
N GLY A 32 -12.76 10.00 5.25
CA GLY A 32 -14.15 9.77 5.60
C GLY A 32 -14.56 8.30 5.52
N ILE A 33 -15.70 8.01 6.12
CA ILE A 33 -16.39 6.72 6.02
C ILE A 33 -17.54 6.80 5.01
N LEU A 34 -18.12 5.66 4.66
CA LEU A 34 -19.40 5.61 3.97
C LEU A 34 -20.45 6.42 4.74
N LEU A 35 -21.32 7.12 4.02
CA LEU A 35 -22.38 7.90 4.65
C LEU A 35 -23.31 6.95 5.43
N PRO A 36 -23.82 7.35 6.62
CA PRO A 36 -24.72 6.50 7.40
C PRO A 36 -25.87 5.94 6.58
N GLY A 37 -26.08 4.62 6.68
CA GLY A 37 -27.08 3.90 5.90
C GLY A 37 -26.73 3.78 4.41
N LEU A 38 -25.44 3.64 4.09
CA LEU A 38 -24.94 3.21 2.79
C LEU A 38 -23.93 2.09 3.04
N THR A 39 -24.11 0.93 2.42
CA THR A 39 -23.13 -0.17 2.48
C THR A 39 -22.29 -0.24 1.21
N VAL A 40 -21.26 -1.09 1.21
CA VAL A 40 -20.47 -1.39 0.01
C VAL A 40 -21.35 -2.04 -1.06
N GLU A 41 -22.25 -2.96 -0.67
CA GLU A 41 -23.19 -3.64 -1.55
C GLU A 41 -24.15 -2.65 -2.21
N ASP A 42 -24.72 -1.71 -1.45
CA ASP A 42 -25.56 -0.64 -1.99
C ASP A 42 -24.82 0.16 -3.07
N MET A 43 -23.56 0.49 -2.82
CA MET A 43 -22.73 1.24 -3.75
C MET A 43 -22.44 0.44 -5.03
N LEU A 44 -22.22 -0.87 -4.92
CA LEU A 44 -22.06 -1.77 -6.08
C LEU A 44 -23.34 -1.87 -6.93
N GLN A 45 -24.50 -1.79 -6.29
CA GLN A 45 -25.81 -1.71 -6.95
C GLN A 45 -26.12 -0.31 -7.53
N GLY A 46 -25.19 0.63 -7.43
CA GLY A 46 -25.31 1.98 -7.99
C GLY A 46 -26.04 2.97 -7.10
N VAL A 47 -26.32 2.63 -5.84
CA VAL A 47 -26.85 3.59 -4.86
C VAL A 47 -25.74 4.58 -4.50
N SER A 48 -25.95 5.86 -4.79
CA SER A 48 -24.96 6.91 -4.55
C SER A 48 -25.54 8.04 -3.71
N LYS A 49 -24.90 8.29 -2.57
CA LYS A 49 -25.16 9.48 -1.73
C LYS A 49 -23.95 10.40 -1.83
N LEU A 50 -24.14 11.60 -2.39
CA LEU A 50 -23.08 12.57 -2.60
C LEU A 50 -22.81 13.37 -1.33
N ARG A 51 -21.55 13.36 -0.87
CA ARG A 51 -21.07 14.25 0.20
C ARG A 51 -20.88 15.68 -0.32
N ASN A 52 -20.20 15.84 -1.46
CA ASN A 52 -19.86 17.15 -2.02
C ASN A 52 -20.68 17.45 -3.29
N ARG A 53 -21.95 17.86 -3.13
CA ARG A 53 -22.88 18.09 -4.26
C ARG A 53 -22.42 19.17 -5.24
N VAL A 54 -21.75 20.22 -4.75
CA VAL A 54 -21.24 21.32 -5.61
C VAL A 54 -20.09 20.82 -6.48
N ILE A 55 -19.11 20.12 -5.90
CA ILE A 55 -17.99 19.51 -6.61
C ILE A 55 -18.50 18.53 -7.67
N ALA A 56 -19.46 17.68 -7.29
CA ALA A 56 -20.11 16.75 -8.19
C ALA A 56 -20.72 17.48 -9.40
N ARG A 57 -21.49 18.55 -9.16
CA ARG A 57 -22.12 19.35 -10.22
C ARG A 57 -21.10 19.93 -11.19
N VAL A 58 -20.00 20.50 -10.69
CA VAL A 58 -18.92 21.03 -11.54
C VAL A 58 -18.33 19.92 -12.40
N PHE A 59 -18.04 18.74 -11.85
CA PHE A 59 -17.53 17.62 -12.64
C PHE A 59 -18.54 17.09 -13.67
N ARG A 60 -19.84 17.21 -13.41
CA ARG A 60 -20.86 16.89 -14.42
C ARG A 60 -20.87 17.93 -15.55
N GLU A 61 -20.75 19.21 -15.24
CA GLU A 61 -20.69 20.30 -16.24
C GLU A 61 -19.41 20.27 -17.08
N LEU A 62 -18.34 19.65 -16.56
CA LEU A 62 -17.09 19.39 -17.27
C LEU A 62 -17.08 18.04 -18.01
N ASP A 63 -18.21 17.33 -18.09
CA ASP A 63 -18.34 16.00 -18.69
C ASP A 63 -17.38 14.93 -18.10
N LEU A 64 -16.92 15.13 -16.87
CA LEU A 64 -16.08 14.19 -16.13
C LEU A 64 -16.92 13.16 -15.33
N ILE A 65 -18.23 13.39 -15.22
CA ILE A 65 -19.20 12.47 -14.63
C ILE A 65 -20.49 12.49 -15.45
N GLU A 66 -20.83 11.37 -16.08
CA GLU A 66 -22.04 11.25 -16.90
C GLU A 66 -23.27 10.90 -16.06
N GLN A 67 -23.12 9.98 -15.10
CA GLN A 67 -24.22 9.45 -14.28
C GLN A 67 -23.77 9.16 -12.86
N TRP A 68 -24.59 9.54 -11.88
CA TRP A 68 -24.35 9.24 -10.47
C TRP A 68 -24.44 7.74 -10.19
N GLY A 69 -23.55 7.23 -9.33
CA GLY A 69 -23.56 5.83 -8.91
C GLY A 69 -23.06 4.82 -9.93
N SER A 70 -22.90 5.19 -11.21
CA SER A 70 -22.40 4.25 -12.22
C SER A 70 -20.89 4.04 -12.16
N GLY A 71 -20.15 4.94 -11.50
CA GLY A 71 -18.68 4.93 -11.51
C GLY A 71 -18.07 3.66 -10.91
N VAL A 72 -18.58 3.19 -9.77
CA VAL A 72 -18.06 1.99 -9.11
C VAL A 72 -18.37 0.75 -9.95
N SER A 73 -19.63 0.53 -10.30
CA SER A 73 -20.04 -0.64 -11.10
C SER A 73 -19.31 -0.70 -12.46
N ARG A 74 -19.05 0.45 -13.10
CA ARG A 74 -18.22 0.52 -14.31
C ARG A 74 -16.78 0.07 -14.07
N MET A 75 -16.14 0.51 -12.99
CA MET A 75 -14.77 0.08 -12.67
C MET A 75 -14.68 -1.44 -12.42
N PHE A 76 -15.67 -2.03 -11.75
CA PHE A 76 -15.73 -3.49 -11.53
C PHE A 76 -15.92 -4.24 -12.84
N LYS A 77 -16.85 -3.79 -13.69
CA LYS A 77 -17.08 -4.39 -15.00
C LYS A 77 -15.86 -4.27 -15.91
N GLU A 78 -15.16 -3.14 -15.88
CA GLU A 78 -13.94 -2.95 -16.68
C GLU A 78 -12.83 -3.89 -16.21
N ALA A 79 -12.67 -4.06 -14.89
CA ALA A 79 -11.72 -5.03 -14.33
C ALA A 79 -12.03 -6.47 -14.79
N GLU A 80 -13.30 -6.86 -14.79
CA GLU A 80 -13.76 -8.15 -15.30
C GLU A 80 -13.44 -8.33 -16.80
N VAL A 81 -13.76 -7.32 -17.63
CA VAL A 81 -13.48 -7.34 -19.08
C VAL A 81 -11.98 -7.47 -19.37
N LEU A 82 -11.15 -6.84 -18.55
CA LEU A 82 -9.69 -6.90 -18.66
C LEU A 82 -9.07 -8.17 -18.03
N GLY A 83 -9.90 -9.03 -17.42
CA GLY A 83 -9.43 -10.24 -16.72
C GLY A 83 -8.60 -9.95 -15.47
N LEU A 84 -8.77 -8.77 -14.88
CA LEU A 84 -8.11 -8.38 -13.64
C LEU A 84 -8.78 -9.06 -12.44
N PRO A 85 -8.04 -9.28 -11.34
CA PRO A 85 -8.67 -9.66 -10.08
C PRO A 85 -9.71 -8.62 -9.65
N GLU A 86 -10.80 -9.09 -9.03
CA GLU A 86 -11.91 -8.25 -8.62
C GLU A 86 -11.43 -7.12 -7.69
N PRO A 87 -11.80 -5.85 -7.96
CA PRO A 87 -11.46 -4.75 -7.08
C PRO A 87 -12.06 -4.90 -5.69
N GLU A 88 -11.40 -4.36 -4.67
CA GLU A 88 -11.89 -4.39 -3.29
C GLU A 88 -12.21 -3.01 -2.76
N ILE A 89 -13.22 -2.93 -1.90
CA ILE A 89 -13.60 -1.70 -1.18
C ILE A 89 -13.62 -2.01 0.31
N VAL A 90 -12.79 -1.31 1.08
CA VAL A 90 -12.67 -1.54 2.53
C VAL A 90 -12.72 -0.23 3.30
N GLU A 91 -13.39 -0.24 4.45
CA GLU A 91 -13.35 0.85 5.42
C GLU A 91 -12.24 0.56 6.43
N VAL A 92 -11.23 1.43 6.49
CA VAL A 92 -10.07 1.30 7.39
C VAL A 92 -10.02 2.53 8.29
N GLY A 93 -10.48 2.39 9.52
CA GLY A 93 -10.62 3.51 10.45
C GLY A 93 -11.62 4.54 9.90
N MET A 94 -11.19 5.80 9.75
CA MET A 94 -12.02 6.89 9.20
C MET A 94 -11.78 7.14 7.71
N ARG A 95 -11.49 6.08 6.94
CA ARG A 95 -11.13 6.16 5.53
C ARG A 95 -11.80 5.04 4.74
N VAL A 96 -12.19 5.35 3.51
CA VAL A 96 -12.60 4.37 2.51
C VAL A 96 -11.44 4.13 1.56
N ARG A 97 -11.07 2.87 1.35
CA ARG A 97 -10.02 2.47 0.43
C ARG A 97 -10.59 1.64 -0.70
N PHE A 98 -10.26 2.01 -1.92
CA PHE A 98 -10.55 1.28 -3.14
C PHE A 98 -9.26 0.66 -3.68
N ILE A 99 -9.27 -0.64 -3.95
CA ILE A 99 -8.08 -1.40 -4.34
C ILE A 99 -8.34 -1.99 -5.73
N VAL A 100 -7.46 -1.71 -6.69
CA VAL A 100 -7.50 -2.27 -8.03
C VAL A 100 -6.23 -3.08 -8.25
N TYR A 101 -6.37 -4.36 -8.57
CA TYR A 101 -5.24 -5.25 -8.82
C TYR A 101 -4.74 -5.18 -10.27
N LEU A 102 -3.45 -5.38 -10.47
CA LEU A 102 -2.81 -5.45 -11.78
C LEU A 102 -2.80 -6.90 -12.30
N ALA A 103 -2.86 -7.08 -13.63
CA ALA A 103 -2.79 -8.41 -14.25
C ALA A 103 -1.42 -9.08 -14.02
N GLU A 104 -0.36 -8.27 -14.12
CA GLU A 104 1.02 -8.65 -13.86
C GLU A 104 1.66 -7.58 -12.99
N SER A 105 2.64 -7.97 -12.16
CA SER A 105 3.28 -7.02 -11.28
C SER A 105 4.15 -6.04 -12.07
N ILE A 106 3.85 -4.75 -12.01
CA ILE A 106 4.66 -3.71 -12.64
C ILE A 106 5.66 -3.22 -11.60
N ALA A 107 6.96 -3.21 -11.93
CA ALA A 107 7.95 -2.54 -11.10
C ALA A 107 7.66 -1.03 -11.11
N VAL A 108 7.06 -0.52 -10.04
CA VAL A 108 6.73 0.91 -9.95
C VAL A 108 7.99 1.68 -9.59
N GLU A 109 8.60 2.36 -10.57
CA GLU A 109 9.56 3.43 -10.27
C GLU A 109 8.79 4.63 -9.73
N THR A 110 8.96 4.92 -8.44
CA THR A 110 8.34 6.05 -7.75
C THR A 110 8.93 7.37 -8.26
N THR A 111 8.37 7.90 -9.35
CA THR A 111 8.56 9.30 -9.70
C THR A 111 7.87 10.17 -8.66
N GLY A 112 8.63 11.11 -8.11
CA GLY A 112 8.31 11.85 -6.90
C GLY A 112 6.94 12.54 -6.89
N LEU A 113 6.44 12.71 -5.67
CA LEU A 113 5.31 13.57 -5.33
C LEU A 113 5.39 14.89 -6.10
N VAL A 114 4.50 15.10 -7.07
CA VAL A 114 4.27 16.41 -7.66
C VAL A 114 3.47 17.23 -6.66
N THR A 115 4.12 17.75 -5.63
CA THR A 115 3.65 18.94 -4.93
C THR A 115 3.95 20.12 -5.85
N GLY A 116 2.94 20.57 -6.58
CA GLY A 116 3.06 21.68 -7.51
C GLY A 116 3.28 22.99 -6.75
N GLU A 117 4.54 23.39 -6.58
CA GLU A 117 4.95 24.77 -6.36
C GLU A 117 6.28 25.05 -7.09
N GLY A 118 6.29 26.06 -7.97
CA GLY A 118 7.45 26.94 -8.19
C GLY A 118 8.59 26.48 -9.10
N LYS A 119 8.73 27.14 -10.25
CA LYS A 119 9.92 27.14 -11.14
C LYS A 119 11.19 27.67 -10.43
N LEU A 120 12.37 27.10 -10.72
CA LEU A 120 13.57 27.79 -11.27
C LEU A 120 14.81 26.84 -11.35
N GLN A 121 15.77 27.26 -12.17
CA GLN A 121 16.79 26.55 -12.95
C GLN A 121 17.95 25.81 -12.22
N PRO A 122 18.73 25.00 -12.96
CA PRO A 122 19.82 24.19 -12.43
C PRO A 122 21.13 24.98 -12.39
N GLU A 123 21.79 25.04 -11.23
CA GLU A 123 23.20 25.43 -11.12
C GLU A 123 24.00 24.44 -10.29
N LEU A 124 25.12 24.01 -10.87
CA LEU A 124 26.10 23.09 -10.32
C LEU A 124 26.85 23.69 -9.13
N ARG A 125 26.94 22.95 -8.02
CA ARG A 125 28.15 22.89 -7.18
C ARG A 125 28.36 21.46 -6.66
N PRO A 126 29.56 20.86 -6.81
CA PRO A 126 29.83 19.48 -6.45
C PRO A 126 30.58 19.39 -5.12
N GLU A 127 29.91 19.33 -3.97
CA GLU A 127 30.61 18.98 -2.72
C GLU A 127 29.76 18.09 -1.80
N LEU A 128 30.29 16.88 -1.61
CA LEU A 128 30.22 16.05 -0.40
C LEU A 128 28.84 15.92 0.26
N ARG A 129 28.05 14.94 -0.20
CA ARG A 129 27.04 14.29 0.62
C ARG A 129 27.39 12.80 0.71
N PRO A 130 27.37 12.19 1.90
CA PRO A 130 27.56 10.75 2.02
C PRO A 130 26.46 10.07 1.21
N GLU A 131 26.82 9.02 0.49
CA GLU A 131 25.90 8.15 -0.24
C GLU A 131 24.76 7.68 0.68
N LEU A 132 23.66 8.44 0.70
CA LEU A 132 22.39 7.98 1.23
C LEU A 132 21.83 7.03 0.17
N GLN A 133 22.24 5.76 0.27
CA GLN A 133 21.58 4.64 -0.38
C GLN A 133 20.06 4.79 -0.13
N PRO A 134 19.22 5.05 -1.15
CA PRO A 134 17.78 5.19 -0.95
C PRO A 134 17.08 3.86 -0.66
N GLU A 135 17.84 2.77 -0.50
CA GLU A 135 17.39 1.48 -1.01
C GLU A 135 16.41 0.72 -0.12
N LEU A 136 16.17 1.13 1.13
CA LEU A 136 15.67 0.14 2.08
C LEU A 136 14.71 0.68 3.13
N ARG A 137 13.84 1.66 2.81
CA ARG A 137 12.64 1.82 3.63
C ARG A 137 11.78 0.57 3.45
N LEU A 138 11.43 -0.07 4.56
CA LEU A 138 10.58 -1.26 4.52
C LEU A 138 9.16 -0.84 4.13
N GLU A 139 8.84 -0.88 2.84
CA GLU A 139 7.53 -0.45 2.30
C GLU A 139 6.36 -1.29 2.83
N SER A 140 6.66 -2.46 3.39
CA SER A 140 5.68 -3.39 3.92
C SER A 140 5.76 -3.47 5.45
N LEU A 141 4.69 -3.02 6.11
CA LEU A 141 4.48 -3.20 7.55
C LEU A 141 4.53 -4.68 7.96
N LEU A 142 4.19 -5.60 7.04
CA LEU A 142 4.33 -7.03 7.25
C LEU A 142 5.80 -7.45 7.31
N ALA A 143 6.64 -6.94 6.40
CA ALA A 143 8.08 -7.20 6.45
C ALA A 143 8.69 -6.69 7.76
N ALA A 144 8.21 -5.54 8.28
CA ALA A 144 8.75 -4.93 9.50
C ALA A 144 8.44 -5.81 10.69
N LYS A 145 7.21 -6.29 10.76
CA LYS A 145 6.79 -7.27 11.76
C LYS A 145 7.57 -8.58 11.67
N VAL A 146 7.88 -9.08 10.47
CA VAL A 146 8.72 -10.28 10.30
C VAL A 146 10.12 -10.06 10.88
N LEU A 147 10.76 -8.93 10.60
CA LEU A 147 12.07 -8.59 11.16
C LEU A 147 12.01 -8.46 12.68
N VAL A 148 11.01 -7.76 13.23
CA VAL A 148 10.81 -7.63 14.68
C VAL A 148 10.59 -8.98 15.36
N LEU A 149 9.85 -9.90 14.73
CA LEU A 149 9.67 -11.26 15.27
C LEU A 149 10.98 -12.04 15.28
N LEU A 150 11.77 -11.94 14.21
CA LEU A 150 13.07 -12.59 14.08
C LEU A 150 14.17 -11.97 14.96
N MET A 151 13.94 -10.77 15.50
CA MET A 151 14.82 -10.16 16.49
C MET A 151 14.84 -10.94 17.81
N LYS A 152 13.72 -11.62 18.15
CA LYS A 152 13.59 -12.37 19.40
C LYS A 152 14.21 -13.77 19.29
N ASN A 153 13.98 -14.46 18.18
CA ASN A 153 14.48 -15.81 17.95
C ASN A 153 14.35 -16.22 16.48
N ASP A 154 15.17 -17.20 16.07
CA ASP A 154 15.08 -17.83 14.77
C ASP A 154 13.71 -18.53 14.64
N ALA A 155 13.01 -18.28 13.52
CA ALA A 155 11.63 -18.74 13.35
C ALA A 155 11.35 -19.35 11.97
N GLY A 156 10.52 -20.39 11.94
CA GLY A 156 9.98 -20.98 10.71
C GLY A 156 8.77 -20.21 10.16
N LYS A 157 8.35 -20.49 8.92
CA LYS A 157 7.19 -19.79 8.30
C LYS A 157 5.90 -19.90 9.10
N ALA A 158 5.64 -21.05 9.73
CA ALA A 158 4.45 -21.28 10.55
C ALA A 158 4.50 -20.48 11.86
N GLU A 159 5.67 -20.43 12.52
CA GLU A 159 5.89 -19.62 13.72
C GLU A 159 5.75 -18.12 13.40
N LEU A 160 6.29 -17.67 12.26
CA LEU A 160 6.12 -16.30 11.77
C LEU A 160 4.65 -15.99 11.46
N ALA A 161 3.92 -16.88 10.78
CA ALA A 161 2.50 -16.70 10.51
C ALA A 161 1.69 -16.56 11.81
N SER A 162 1.94 -17.42 12.80
CA SER A 162 1.28 -17.37 14.11
C SER A 162 1.64 -16.08 14.87
N GLY A 163 2.91 -15.65 14.84
CA GLY A 163 3.36 -14.41 15.47
C GLY A 163 2.76 -13.16 14.84
N LEU A 164 2.34 -13.26 13.58
CA LEU A 164 1.61 -12.22 12.84
C LEU A 164 0.08 -12.29 13.03
N GLY A 165 -0.43 -13.26 13.80
CA GLY A 165 -1.86 -13.45 14.07
C GLY A 165 -2.61 -14.28 13.02
N HIS A 166 -1.91 -14.96 12.12
CA HIS A 166 -2.52 -15.79 11.08
C HIS A 166 -2.52 -17.27 11.45
N LYS A 167 -3.66 -17.94 11.19
CA LYS A 167 -3.80 -19.40 11.41
C LYS A 167 -3.05 -20.24 10.37
N THR A 168 -2.74 -19.67 9.21
CA THR A 168 -2.08 -20.36 8.10
C THR A 168 -0.99 -19.47 7.49
N ILE A 169 -0.04 -20.10 6.79
CA ILE A 169 1.04 -19.39 6.09
C ILE A 169 0.46 -18.75 4.83
N SER A 170 0.23 -17.43 4.86
CA SER A 170 -0.29 -16.68 3.73
C SER A 170 0.70 -16.65 2.55
N GLY A 171 0.17 -16.47 1.33
CA GLY A 171 0.99 -16.23 0.14
C GLY A 171 1.86 -14.98 0.29
N GLU A 172 1.29 -13.93 0.88
CA GLU A 172 1.97 -12.65 1.11
C GLU A 172 3.17 -12.80 2.06
N LEU A 173 3.04 -13.56 3.15
CA LEU A 173 4.16 -13.86 4.04
C LEU A 173 5.29 -14.59 3.29
N LYS A 174 4.97 -15.51 2.37
CA LYS A 174 6.00 -16.20 1.57
C LYS A 174 6.72 -15.23 0.64
N LYS A 175 6.01 -14.28 0.01
CA LYS A 175 6.59 -13.22 -0.82
C LYS A 175 7.54 -12.35 0.00
N GLN A 176 7.11 -11.88 1.17
CA GLN A 176 7.93 -11.03 2.03
C GLN A 176 9.19 -11.74 2.53
N ILE A 177 9.10 -13.01 2.95
CA ILE A 177 10.28 -13.79 3.36
C ILE A 177 11.28 -13.92 2.20
N LYS A 178 10.82 -14.13 0.97
CA LYS A 178 11.68 -14.20 -0.22
C LYS A 178 12.40 -12.87 -0.45
N ARG A 179 11.68 -11.75 -0.41
CA ARG A 179 12.23 -10.40 -0.58
C ARG A 179 13.27 -10.07 0.50
N LEU A 180 12.99 -10.40 1.77
CA LEU A 180 13.93 -10.17 2.88
C LEU A 180 15.23 -11.01 2.76
N LEU A 181 15.15 -12.22 2.20
CA LEU A 181 16.32 -13.05 1.88
C LEU A 181 17.14 -12.42 0.74
N GLU A 182 16.49 -11.98 -0.33
CA GLU A 182 17.12 -11.34 -1.49
C GLU A 182 17.82 -10.02 -1.10
N LEU A 183 17.20 -9.23 -0.21
CA LEU A 183 17.77 -8.00 0.34
C LEU A 183 18.86 -8.25 1.39
N GLY A 184 19.04 -9.50 1.83
CA GLY A 184 20.05 -9.91 2.80
C GLY A 184 19.75 -9.44 4.23
N PHE A 185 18.49 -9.14 4.57
CA PHE A 185 18.08 -8.80 5.93
C PHE A 185 17.88 -10.01 6.83
N ILE A 186 17.52 -11.14 6.21
CA ILE A 186 17.40 -12.43 6.88
C ILE A 186 18.16 -13.48 6.08
N GLU A 187 18.53 -14.56 6.74
CA GLU A 187 19.19 -15.71 6.12
C GLU A 187 18.53 -17.02 6.58
N MET A 188 18.79 -18.09 5.83
CA MET A 188 18.32 -19.44 6.16
C MET A 188 19.27 -20.10 7.15
N THR A 189 18.73 -20.78 8.17
CA THR A 189 19.56 -21.52 9.13
C THR A 189 20.18 -22.79 8.53
N ILE A 190 19.56 -23.36 7.48
CA ILE A 190 20.04 -24.55 6.77
C ILE A 190 20.09 -24.24 5.27
N PRO A 191 21.10 -23.51 4.79
CA PRO A 191 21.16 -23.06 3.40
C PRO A 191 21.21 -24.21 2.39
N ASP A 192 21.89 -25.31 2.72
CA ASP A 192 22.03 -26.48 1.83
C ASP A 192 20.72 -27.26 1.63
N LYS A 193 19.74 -27.10 2.53
CA LYS A 193 18.46 -27.80 2.49
C LYS A 193 17.30 -26.81 2.65
N PRO A 194 17.04 -25.97 1.64
CA PRO A 194 16.05 -24.89 1.72
C PRO A 194 14.60 -25.39 1.91
N ARG A 195 14.34 -26.65 1.52
CA ARG A 195 13.04 -27.33 1.68
C ARG A 195 12.94 -28.18 2.95
N SER A 196 13.93 -28.12 3.85
CA SER A 196 13.89 -28.85 5.12
C SER A 196 12.67 -28.44 5.94
N SER A 197 11.98 -29.42 6.53
CA SER A 197 10.90 -29.16 7.49
C SER A 197 11.39 -28.43 8.75
N LYS A 198 12.69 -28.54 9.05
CA LYS A 198 13.36 -27.84 10.16
C LYS A 198 13.94 -26.47 9.75
N GLN A 199 13.64 -26.00 8.53
CA GLN A 199 14.18 -24.72 8.07
C GLN A 199 13.62 -23.55 8.88
N LYS A 200 14.52 -22.70 9.37
CA LYS A 200 14.21 -21.44 10.03
C LYS A 200 14.90 -20.28 9.33
N TYR A 201 14.45 -19.09 9.67
CA TYR A 201 15.05 -17.83 9.24
C TYR A 201 15.65 -17.13 10.44
N ARG A 202 16.74 -16.41 10.23
CA ARG A 202 17.35 -15.56 11.24
C ARG A 202 17.73 -14.21 10.69
N LEU A 203 17.85 -13.23 11.56
CA LEU A 203 18.22 -11.86 11.20
C LEU A 203 19.73 -11.75 10.95
N THR A 204 20.11 -11.09 9.87
CA THR A 204 21.52 -10.81 9.55
C THR A 204 22.02 -9.55 10.28
N ALA A 205 23.33 -9.27 10.23
CA ALA A 205 23.88 -8.01 10.73
C ALA A 205 23.25 -6.79 10.03
N LYS A 206 22.99 -6.89 8.72
CA LYS A 206 22.30 -5.85 7.94
C LYS A 206 20.88 -5.64 8.42
N GLY A 207 20.14 -6.72 8.70
CA GLY A 207 18.79 -6.63 9.26
C GLY A 207 18.75 -5.94 10.63
N LYS A 208 19.75 -6.20 11.48
CA LYS A 208 19.80 -5.63 12.84
C LYS A 208 20.06 -4.13 12.78
N ALA A 209 21.11 -3.74 12.05
CA ALA A 209 21.46 -2.34 11.84
C ALA A 209 20.32 -1.53 11.20
N PHE A 210 19.49 -2.18 10.37
CA PHE A 210 18.30 -1.56 9.81
C PHE A 210 17.23 -1.28 10.87
N LEU A 211 16.92 -2.25 11.73
CA LEU A 211 15.95 -2.06 12.82
C LEU A 211 16.41 -1.00 13.83
N ASP A 212 17.70 -0.97 14.14
CA ASP A 212 18.26 -0.01 15.09
C ASP A 212 18.16 1.44 14.56
N LYS A 213 18.45 1.65 13.27
CA LYS A 213 18.32 2.98 12.61
C LYS A 213 16.88 3.49 12.54
N GLU A 214 15.91 2.60 12.30
CA GLU A 214 14.49 2.98 12.27
C GLU A 214 13.94 3.31 13.67
N ALA A 215 14.52 2.71 14.73
CA ALA A 215 14.15 3.03 16.12
C ALA A 215 14.69 4.41 16.55
N GLU A 216 15.87 4.79 16.09
CA GLU A 216 16.51 6.08 16.41
C GLU A 216 15.89 7.27 15.65
N GLY A 217 15.29 7.05 14.47
CA GLY A 217 14.69 8.11 13.63
C GLY A 217 13.28 8.56 14.02
N GLY A 218 12.76 8.13 15.18
CA GLY A 218 11.39 8.39 15.64
C GLY A 218 11.24 9.41 16.79
N GLU A 219 12.33 10.06 17.22
CA GLU A 219 12.33 11.01 18.35
C GLU A 219 12.49 12.50 17.97
N GLU A 220 12.38 12.88 16.70
CA GLU A 220 12.39 14.30 16.27
C GLU A 220 11.03 14.82 15.79
#